data_AF-A0AAD9CRR7-F1
#
_entry.id   AF-A0AAD9CRR7-F1
#
_cell.length_a   1.000
_cell.length_b   1.000
_cell.length_c   1.000
_cell.angle_alpha   90.00
_cell.angle_beta   90.00
_cell.angle_gamma   90.00
#
_symmetry.space_group_name_H-M   'P 1'
#
loop_
_entity.id
_entity.type
_entity.pdbx_description
1 polymer ?
#
loop_
_entity_poly.entity_id
_entity_poly.type
_entity_poly.pdbx_seq_one_letter_code
_entity_poly.pdbx_strand_id
1 'polypeptide(L)' 'SLLCDRCSEYVFNKGKKFRARKETAEGDEYYRIEMFRSTWLIAAPSPLLITLWTDPKSGDCIREQGATPNFNNWSD' A
#
# COMPACT_ATOMS: atom_id res chain seq x y z
N SER A 1 1.32 6.74 -7.40
CA SER A 1 2.58 5.99 -7.22
C SER A 1 3.05 6.08 -5.78
N LEU A 2 3.74 5.07 -5.23
CA LEU A 2 4.39 5.15 -3.91
C LEU A 2 5.90 5.25 -4.07
N LEU A 3 6.53 6.11 -3.25
CA LEU A 3 7.97 6.30 -3.16
C LEU A 3 8.50 5.54 -1.94
N CYS A 4 9.44 4.61 -2.13
CA CYS A 4 10.11 3.87 -1.06
C CYS A 4 10.85 4.82 -0.10
N ASP A 5 10.62 4.70 1.20
CA ASP A 5 11.31 5.51 2.22
C ASP A 5 12.81 5.15 2.33
N ARG A 6 13.15 3.87 2.14
CA ARG A 6 14.54 3.39 2.30
C ARG A 6 15.45 3.66 1.10
N CYS A 7 14.94 3.45 -0.11
CA CYS A 7 15.75 3.56 -1.32
C CYS A 7 15.34 4.70 -2.25
N SER A 8 14.32 5.51 -1.86
CA SER A 8 13.81 6.64 -2.66
C SER A 8 13.45 6.26 -4.10
N GLU A 9 13.12 4.99 -4.35
CA GLU A 9 12.67 4.49 -5.66
C GLU A 9 11.13 4.42 -5.71
N TYR A 10 10.55 4.71 -6.87
CA TYR A 10 9.12 4.50 -7.09
C TYR A 10 8.78 3.02 -7.20
N VAL A 11 7.96 2.56 -6.25
CA VAL A 11 7.52 1.17 -6.17
C VAL A 11 6.53 0.82 -7.29
N PHE A 12 5.68 1.77 -7.67
CA PHE A 12 4.57 1.54 -8.60
C PHE A 12 4.77 2.21 -9.96
N ASN A 13 5.92 1.97 -10.60
CA ASN A 13 5.99 2.17 -12.05
C ASN A 13 4.96 1.22 -12.71
N LYS A 14 4.19 1.72 -13.69
CA LYS A 14 3.13 0.96 -14.38
C LYS A 14 3.64 -0.45 -14.74
N GLY A 15 3.02 -1.49 -14.17
CA GLY A 15 3.27 -2.91 -14.53
C GLY A 15 4.16 -3.73 -13.59
N LYS A 16 4.74 -3.18 -12.53
CA LYS A 16 5.56 -3.97 -11.58
C LYS A 16 4.67 -4.83 -10.66
N LYS A 17 4.83 -6.15 -10.73
CA LYS A 17 4.08 -7.12 -9.90
C LYS A 17 4.84 -7.43 -8.62
N PHE A 18 4.15 -7.44 -7.50
CA PHE A 18 4.71 -7.74 -6.19
C PHE A 18 3.94 -8.90 -5.55
N ARG A 19 4.65 -9.67 -4.71
CA ARG A 19 4.00 -10.64 -3.84
C ARG A 19 3.47 -9.89 -2.61
N ALA A 20 2.17 -10.02 -2.37
CA ALA A 20 1.51 -9.43 -1.21
C ALA A 20 0.91 -10.53 -0.35
N ARG A 21 0.96 -10.32 0.97
CA ARG A 21 0.13 -11.05 1.93
C ARG A 21 -1.11 -10.22 2.20
N LYS A 22 -2.28 -10.84 2.13
CA LYS A 22 -3.57 -10.23 2.48
C LYS A 22 -3.98 -10.78 3.85
N GLU A 23 -4.34 -9.88 4.76
CA GLU A 23 -4.79 -10.19 6.11
C GLU A 23 -6.13 -9.49 6.35
N THR A 24 -7.03 -10.12 7.09
CA THR A 24 -8.27 -9.49 7.54
C THR A 24 -7.96 -8.67 8.79
N ALA A 25 -8.42 -7.42 8.82
CA ALA A 25 -8.37 -6.62 10.03
C ALA A 25 -9.44 -7.12 11.01
N GLU A 26 -9.03 -7.89 12.02
CA GLU A 26 -9.94 -8.34 13.07
C GLU A 26 -10.37 -7.15 13.93
N GLY A 27 -11.65 -6.76 13.86
CA GLY A 27 -12.25 -5.74 14.73
C GLY A 27 -12.86 -4.53 14.02
N ASP A 28 -12.56 -4.33 12.74
CA ASP A 28 -13.08 -3.20 11.95
C ASP A 28 -13.99 -3.69 10.81
N GLU A 29 -15.28 -3.84 11.10
CA GLU A 29 -16.32 -4.11 10.10
C GLU A 29 -17.10 -2.84 9.79
N TYR A 30 -17.07 -2.39 8.53
CA TYR A 30 -17.89 -1.25 8.09
C TYR A 30 -19.12 -1.77 7.37
N TYR A 31 -20.30 -1.65 7.97
CA TYR A 31 -21.56 -2.18 7.40
C TYR A 31 -21.46 -3.65 6.92
N ARG A 32 -20.77 -4.50 7.69
CA ARG A 32 -20.45 -5.92 7.35
C ARG A 32 -19.47 -6.13 6.20
N ILE A 33 -18.76 -5.09 5.79
CA ILE A 33 -17.63 -5.18 4.86
C ILE A 33 -16.37 -5.34 5.70
N GLU A 34 -15.70 -6.48 5.52
CA GLU A 34 -14.42 -6.77 6.14
C GLU A 34 -13.34 -5.84 5.60
N MET A 35 -12.60 -5.20 6.50
CA MET A 35 -11.42 -4.42 6.12
C MET A 35 -10.22 -5.34 5.88
N PHE A 36 -9.44 -5.03 4.85
CA PHE A 36 -8.27 -5.82 4.47
C PHE A 36 -6.99 -5.02 4.63
N ARG A 37 -6.00 -5.67 5.24
CA ARG A 37 -4.63 -5.20 5.34
C ARG A 37 -3.78 -5.97 4.33
N SER A 38 -3.19 -5.24 3.39
CA SER A 38 -2.32 -5.78 2.35
C SER A 38 -0.88 -5.40 2.62
N THR A 39 -0.06 -6.40 2.88
CA THR A 39 1.36 -6.26 3.20
C THR A 39 2.21 -6.72 2.02
N TRP A 40 2.91 -5.78 1.39
CA TRP A 40 3.75 -6.00 0.22
C TRP A 40 5.21 -6.14 0.62
N LEU A 41 5.86 -7.20 0.16
CA LEU A 41 7.30 -7.38 0.34
C LEU A 41 8.02 -6.94 -0.93
N ILE A 42 8.91 -5.96 -0.80
CA ILE A 42 9.74 -5.48 -1.89
C ILE A 42 11.17 -5.96 -1.66
N ALA A 43 11.60 -6.88 -2.51
CA ALA A 43 12.99 -7.27 -2.65
C ALA A 43 13.66 -6.34 -3.67
N ALA A 44 14.10 -5.18 -3.21
CA ALA A 44 15.10 -4.33 -3.88
C ALA A 44 16.31 -4.23 -2.91
N PRO A 45 17.43 -3.54 -3.20
CA PRO A 45 18.72 -3.79 -2.52
C PRO A 45 18.68 -3.74 -0.98
N SER A 46 17.69 -3.05 -0.40
CA SER A 46 17.24 -3.23 0.97
C SER A 46 15.81 -3.81 1.02
N PRO A 47 15.53 -4.90 1.77
CA PRO A 47 14.17 -5.39 1.94
C PRO A 47 13.33 -4.34 2.67
N LEU A 48 12.11 -4.13 2.17
CA LEU A 48 11.14 -3.21 2.75
C LEU A 48 9.75 -3.86 2.77
N LEU A 49 9.05 -3.63 3.87
CA LEU A 49 7.65 -3.97 4.03
C LEU A 49 6.80 -2.72 3.82
N ILE A 50 5.85 -2.80 2.90
CA ILE A 50 4.84 -1.75 2.70
C ILE A 50 3.49 -2.30 3.12
N THR A 51 2.83 -1.59 4.03
CA THR A 51 1.52 -2.00 4.53
C THR A 51 0.47 -0.99 4.14
N LEU A 52 -0.63 -1.48 3.55
CA LEU A 52 -1.78 -0.71 3.12
C LEU A 52 -3.04 -1.28 3.79
N TRP A 53 -3.94 -0.41 4.20
CA TRP A 53 -5.28 -0.73 4.66
C TRP A 53 -6.29 -0.25 3.64
N THR A 54 -7.27 -1.07 3.34
CA THR A 54 -8.37 -0.68 2.46
C THR A 54 -9.47 -0.02 3.27
N ASP A 55 -9.77 1.24 2.97
CA ASP A 55 -10.90 1.94 3.59
C ASP A 55 -12.19 1.62 2.82
N PRO A 56 -13.17 0.94 3.43
CA PRO A 56 -14.40 0.53 2.76
C PRO A 56 -15.37 1.70 2.51
N LYS A 57 -15.14 2.87 3.11
CA LYS A 57 -16.00 4.04 2.97
C LYS A 57 -15.60 4.91 1.78
N SER A 58 -14.31 5.16 1.58
CA SER A 58 -13.82 5.94 0.44
C SER A 58 -13.42 5.08 -0.76
N GLY A 59 -13.20 3.78 -0.55
CA GLY A 59 -12.67 2.87 -1.57
C GLY A 59 -11.18 3.08 -1.86
N ASP A 60 -10.52 3.98 -1.12
CA ASP A 60 -9.09 4.23 -1.23
C ASP A 60 -8.29 3.28 -0.34
N CYS A 61 -7.05 3.04 -0.73
CA CYS A 61 -6.07 2.35 0.12
C CYS A 61 -5.31 3.39 0.95
N ILE A 62 -5.54 3.39 2.26
CA ILE A 62 -4.77 4.16 3.23
C ILE A 62 -3.46 3.45 3.50
N ARG A 63 -2.41 4.23 3.71
CA ARG A 63 -1.07 3.71 3.91
C ARG A 63 -0.69 3.73 5.38
N GLU A 64 -0.17 2.62 5.90
CA GLU A 64 0.27 2.52 7.29
C GLU A 64 1.78 2.68 7.42
N GLN A 65 2.58 1.96 6.60
CA GLN A 65 4.04 1.96 6.77
C GLN A 65 4.81 1.76 5.46
N GLY A 66 6.01 2.35 5.38
CA GLY A 66 7.10 1.89 4.51
C GLY A 66 7.32 2.64 3.20
N ALA A 67 6.70 3.80 2.98
CA ALA A 67 6.89 4.62 1.78
C ALA A 67 6.07 5.93 1.92
N THR A 68 6.16 6.81 0.94
CA THR A 68 5.43 8.08 0.92
C THR A 68 4.55 8.13 -0.33
N PRO A 69 3.29 8.60 -0.24
CA PRO A 69 2.50 8.83 -1.45
C PRO A 69 3.21 9.87 -2.32
N ASN A 70 3.20 9.67 -3.63
CA ASN A 70 3.61 10.73 -4.53
C ASN A 70 2.54 11.83 -4.51
N PHE A 71 2.84 12.97 -3.91
CA PHE A 71 1.96 14.15 -3.91
C PHE A 71 1.98 14.93 -5.22
N ASN A 72 2.73 14.48 -6.23
CA ASN A 72 2.67 15.12 -7.53
C ASN A 72 1.26 14.91 -8.12
N ASN A 73 0.45 15.97 -8.05
CA ASN A 73 -0.83 16.11 -8.71
C ASN A 73 -0.60 15.91 -10.21
N TRP A 74 -0.80 14.70 -10.70
CA TRP A 74 -0.79 14.44 -12.12
C TRP A 74 -2.10 15.01 -12.68
N SER A 75 -2.12 16.32 -12.89
CA SER A 75 -2.89 16.89 -13.99
C SER A 75 -2.17 16.49 -15.27
N ASP A 76 -2.58 15.35 -15.83
CA ASP A 76 -2.73 15.12 -17.27
C ASP A 76 -3.75 14.00 -17.49
#